data_AF-A0A6Y1QUX1-F1
#
_entry.id   AF-A0A6Y1QUX1-F1
#
_cell.length_a   1.000
_cell.length_b   1.000
_cell.length_c   1.000
_cell.angle_alpha   90.00
_cell.angle_beta   90.00
_cell.angle_gamma   90.00
#
_symmetry.space_group_name_H-M   'P 1'
#
loop_
_entity.id
_entity.type
_entity.pdbx_description
1 polymer ?
#
loop_
_entity_poly.entity_id
_entity_poly.type
_entity_poly.pdbx_seq_one_letter_code
_entity_poly.pdbx_strand_id
1 'polypeptide(L)' 'MYKTNSIWEKRKPGVNQKSFLVIGYAVNKRGLTKHAETTVTAADQKEAVTRAAADLRWQGLTYFKALKVFEV' A
#
# COMPACT_ATOMS: atom_id res chain seq x y z
N MET A 1 16.45 25.08 -25.19
CA MET A 1 16.91 23.89 -24.45
C MET A 1 15.76 23.46 -23.54
N TYR A 2 14.94 22.48 -23.96
CA TYR A 2 13.74 22.10 -23.22
C TYR A 2 14.12 21.21 -22.03
N LYS A 3 13.84 21.67 -20.81
CA LYS A 3 13.95 20.87 -19.59
C LYS A 3 12.87 19.80 -19.61
N THR A 4 13.25 18.56 -19.88
CA THR A 4 12.43 17.38 -19.64
C THR A 4 12.34 17.17 -18.12
N ASN A 5 11.28 17.69 -17.50
CA ASN A 5 10.93 17.30 -16.13
C ASN A 5 10.44 15.84 -16.19
N SER A 6 11.37 14.91 -16.00
CA SER A 6 11.06 13.50 -15.85
C SER A 6 10.14 13.34 -14.64
N ILE A 7 8.93 12.82 -14.87
CA ILE A 7 7.87 12.62 -13.88
C ILE A 7 8.32 11.67 -12.74
N TRP A 8 9.48 11.02 -12.92
CA TRP A 8 10.15 10.14 -11.97
C TRP A 8 11.02 10.86 -10.93
N GLU A 9 11.27 12.16 -11.08
CA GLU A 9 12.22 12.96 -10.28
C GLU A 9 11.61 13.50 -8.96
N LYS A 10 10.57 12.83 -8.44
CA LYS A 10 10.00 13.09 -7.11
C LYS A 10 10.16 11.93 -6.12
N ARG A 11 11.22 11.12 -6.25
CA ARG A 11 11.66 10.32 -5.10
C ARG A 11 12.43 11.24 -4.16
N LYS A 12 11.71 11.90 -3.25
CA LYS A 12 12.31 12.68 -2.16
C LYS A 12 13.28 11.77 -1.39
N PRO A 13 14.61 11.99 -1.45
CA PRO A 13 15.53 11.26 -0.61
C PRO A 13 15.47 11.91 0.78
N GLY A 14 14.95 11.17 1.76
CA GLY A 14 14.80 11.64 3.15
C GLY A 14 13.42 11.45 3.77
N VAL A 15 12.49 10.74 3.12
CA VAL A 15 11.23 10.41 3.78
C VAL A 15 11.47 9.23 4.71
N ASN A 16 11.45 9.51 6.00
CA ASN A 16 11.62 8.54 7.08
C ASN A 16 10.61 7.39 6.86
N GLN A 17 11.10 6.26 6.37
CA GLN A 17 10.30 5.07 6.09
C GLN A 17 9.87 4.50 7.44
N LYS A 18 8.56 4.37 7.63
CA LYS A 18 7.95 3.81 8.84
C LYS A 18 7.22 2.53 8.49
N SER A 19 7.11 1.62 9.45
CA SER A 19 6.31 0.42 9.27
C SER A 19 4.86 0.73 9.62
N PHE A 20 3.95 0.19 8.82
CA PHE A 20 2.52 0.36 9.01
C PHE A 20 1.84 -0.99 8.96
N LEU A 21 1.05 -1.30 9.98
CA LEU A 21 0.10 -2.40 9.98
C LEU A 21 -1.21 -1.94 9.35
N VAL A 22 -1.59 -2.54 8.24
CA VAL A 22 -2.83 -2.24 7.52
C VAL A 22 -3.78 -3.43 7.66
N ILE A 23 -4.94 -3.20 8.27
CA ILE A 23 -5.96 -4.21 8.53
C ILE A 23 -7.22 -3.87 7.73
N GLY A 24 -7.83 -4.86 7.09
CA GLY A 24 -9.05 -4.68 6.34
C GLY A 24 -9.68 -5.97 5.85
N TYR A 25 -10.48 -5.83 4.79
CA TYR A 25 -11.09 -6.97 4.10
C TYR A 25 -10.68 -6.97 2.63
N ALA A 26 -10.49 -8.15 2.07
CA ALA A 26 -10.27 -8.36 0.64
C ALA A 26 -11.10 -9.55 0.16
N VAL A 27 -11.26 -9.65 -1.15
CA VAL A 27 -12.02 -10.73 -1.81
C VAL A 27 -11.04 -11.69 -2.45
N ASN A 28 -11.15 -12.98 -2.15
CA ASN A 28 -10.31 -13.98 -2.79
C ASN A 28 -10.79 -14.30 -4.21
N LYS A 29 -10.01 -15.08 -4.96
CA LYS A 29 -10.37 -15.53 -6.32
C LYS A 29 -11.71 -16.29 -6.43
N ARG A 30 -12.28 -16.75 -5.31
CA ARG A 30 -13.59 -17.43 -5.25
C ARG A 30 -14.75 -16.46 -4.94
N GLY A 31 -14.49 -15.16 -4.86
CA GLY A 31 -15.51 -14.16 -4.53
C GLY A 31 -15.85 -14.07 -3.04
N LEU A 32 -15.08 -14.73 -2.16
CA LEU A 32 -15.33 -14.71 -0.72
C LEU A 32 -14.55 -13.58 -0.05
N THR A 33 -15.24 -12.77 0.75
CA THR A 33 -14.62 -11.77 1.61
C THR A 33 -13.84 -12.45 2.73
N LYS A 34 -12.59 -12.03 2.92
CA LYS A 34 -11.65 -12.52 3.93
C LYS A 34 -11.03 -11.35 4.66
N HIS A 35 -10.74 -11.56 5.94
CA HIS A 35 -9.87 -10.68 6.70
C HIS A 35 -8.49 -10.65 6.04
N ALA A 36 -7.94 -9.46 5.89
CA ALA A 36 -6.63 -9.23 5.29
C ALA A 36 -5.84 -8.28 6.19
N GLU A 37 -4.63 -8.69 6.50
CA GLU A 37 -3.69 -7.94 7.33
C GLU A 37 -2.33 -8.02 6.68
N THR A 38 -1.64 -6.89 6.59
CA THR A 38 -0.29 -6.83 6.07
C THR A 38 0.48 -5.68 6.72
N THR A 39 1.77 -5.90 6.95
CA THR A 39 2.70 -4.88 7.43
C THR A 39 3.55 -4.42 6.27
N VAL A 40 3.57 -3.12 6.02
CA VAL A 40 4.31 -2.52 4.90
C VAL A 40 5.13 -1.35 5.38
N THR A 41 6.30 -1.17 4.77
CA THR A 41 7.11 0.04 4.99
C THR A 41 6.70 1.11 3.98
N ALA A 42 6.39 2.31 4.46
CA ALA A 42 5.95 3.44 3.65
C ALA A 42 6.32 4.79 4.27
N ALA A 43 6.21 5.87 3.49
CA ALA A 43 6.37 7.23 3.96
C ALA A 43 5.22 7.70 4.88
N ASP A 44 4.00 7.29 4.54
CA ASP A 44 2.77 7.73 5.18
C ASP A 44 1.68 6.66 5.07
N GLN A 45 0.56 6.87 5.77
CA GLN A 45 -0.55 5.93 5.80
C GLN A 45 -1.19 5.71 4.41
N LYS A 46 -1.19 6.71 3.52
CA LYS A 46 -1.80 6.60 2.20
C LYS A 46 -0.95 5.72 1.28
N GLU A 47 0.36 5.92 1.32
CA GLU A 47 1.31 5.04 0.64
C GLU A 47 1.26 3.63 1.24
N ALA A 48 1.15 3.48 2.57
CA ALA A 48 1.00 2.18 3.23
C ALA A 48 -0.22 1.42 2.69
N VAL A 49 -1.40 2.04 2.64
CA VAL A 49 -2.61 1.40 2.09
C VAL A 49 -2.42 0.99 0.63
N THR A 50 -1.73 1.82 -0.16
CA THR A 50 -1.47 1.54 -1.59
C THR A 50 -0.55 0.34 -1.76
N ARG A 51 0.54 0.26 -0.97
CA ARG A 51 1.47 -0.87 -0.97
C ARG A 51 0.81 -2.14 -0.46
N ALA A 52 0.05 -2.05 0.64
CA ALA A 52 -0.73 -3.15 1.19
C ALA A 52 -1.71 -3.74 0.17
N ALA A 53 -2.43 -2.89 -0.57
CA ALA A 53 -3.32 -3.32 -1.63
C ALA A 53 -2.59 -4.04 -2.77
N ALA A 54 -1.38 -3.60 -3.13
CA ALA A 54 -0.56 -4.25 -4.14
C ALA A 54 -0.09 -5.64 -3.67
N ASP A 55 0.42 -5.75 -2.44
CA ASP A 55 0.89 -7.03 -1.88
C ASP A 55 -0.24 -8.05 -1.77
N LEU A 56 -1.41 -7.64 -1.28
CA LEU A 56 -2.58 -8.51 -1.20
C LEU A 56 -3.06 -8.95 -2.60
N ARG A 57 -2.98 -8.05 -3.60
CA ARG A 57 -3.32 -8.39 -4.99
C ARG A 57 -2.39 -9.47 -5.56
N TRP A 58 -1.09 -9.42 -5.24
CA TRP A 58 -0.14 -10.48 -5.62
C TRP A 58 -0.50 -11.83 -5.00
N GLN A 59 -1.08 -11.83 -3.80
CA GLN A 59 -1.58 -13.03 -3.11
C GLN A 59 -2.93 -13.53 -3.66
N GLY A 60 -3.52 -12.85 -4.65
CA GLY A 60 -4.82 -13.20 -5.22
C GLY A 60 -6.01 -12.69 -4.40
N LEU A 61 -5.78 -11.70 -3.52
CA LEU A 61 -6.81 -10.98 -2.79
C LEU A 61 -7.06 -9.64 -3.48
N THR A 62 -8.24 -9.50 -4.09
CA THR A 62 -8.65 -8.31 -4.85
C THR A 62 -9.66 -7.48 -4.07
N TYR A 63 -9.95 -6.26 -4.54
CA TYR A 63 -10.92 -5.35 -3.90
C TYR A 63 -10.65 -5.09 -2.40
N PHE A 64 -9.37 -4.91 -2.05
CA PHE A 64 -8.98 -4.62 -0.68
C PHE A 64 -9.55 -3.28 -0.20
N LYS A 65 -10.17 -3.30 0.98
CA LYS A 65 -10.65 -2.12 1.70
C LYS A 65 -9.96 -2.07 3.07
N ALA A 66 -9.10 -1.09 3.26
CA ALA A 66 -8.49 -0.82 4.56
C ALA A 66 -9.55 -0.30 5.55
N LEU A 67 -9.48 -0.78 6.78
CA LEU A 67 -10.31 -0.36 7.90
C LEU A 67 -9.51 0.38 8.96
N LYS A 68 -8.31 -0.12 9.26
CA LYS A 68 -7.41 0.46 10.25
C LYS A 68 -5.98 0.46 9.73
N VAL A 69 -5.26 1.52 10.05
CA VAL A 69 -3.86 1.70 9.71
C VAL A 69 -3.14 2.16 10.98
N PHE A 70 -2.17 1.38 11.42
CA PHE A 70 -1.34 1.70 12.59
C PHE A 70 0.09 1.89 12.15
N GLU A 71 0.76 2.92 12.66
CA GLU A 71 2.23 3.00 12.59
C GLU A 71 2.80 2.09 13.67
N VAL A 72 3.75 1.23 13.31
CA VAL A 72 4.35 0.20 14.17
C VAL A 72 5.87 0.21 14.11
#